data_AF-A0AB37URX8-F1
#
_entry.id   AF-A0AB37URX8-F1
#
_cell.length_a   1.000
_cell.length_b   1.000
_cell.length_c   1.000
_cell.angle_alpha   90.00
_cell.angle_beta   90.00
_cell.angle_gamma   90.00
#
_symmetry.space_group_name_H-M   'P 1'
#
loop_
_entity.id
_entity.type
_entity.pdbx_description
1 polymer ?
#
loop_
_entity_poly.entity_id
_entity_poly.type
_entity_poly.pdbx_seq_one_letter_code
_entity_poly.pdbx_strand_id
1 'polypeptide(L)'
;MMGGNDEREQTLNQLLTEMDGFEANTGVIILAATNRPEVLDPALRRPGRFDRQVVVDRPDKLGREAILKVHVNQVKLAADVDLAAIAARTPGFAGADLANLVNEAALLAARQDREAVTMADFNEAIERVIAGLEKKSRVLNETEKRTVAYHEAGHAIVAALMPGAGRVEKISIVPRGIGALGYTLQLPEEDRFLMAENEIRGRLATLLAGRSSEEIVFSTVSTGASDDIQKATDLAERMVTLYGMSHKLGPVALEKVQQQFLDGFSNPRRPVSPAIAEEIDREVKEIVDGAHQIALLILESNRSLLEEMTQHLIGAEVLEGEQLRRYLEQVQVPNDLVDWLRTGQLISKKVN
;
A
#
# COMPACT_ATOMS: atom_id res chain seq x y z
N MET A 1 23.19 -0.35 35.16
CA MET A 1 23.43 -0.99 33.86
C MET A 1 23.72 0.11 32.85
N MET A 2 25.00 0.37 32.60
CA MET A 2 25.54 1.45 31.79
C MET A 2 26.75 0.80 31.09
N GLY A 3 26.58 0.38 29.83
CA GLY A 3 27.56 -0.47 29.15
C GLY A 3 27.21 -0.81 27.69
N GLY A 4 25.95 -0.64 27.27
CA GLY A 4 25.57 -0.81 25.86
C GLY A 4 25.93 0.37 24.95
N ASN A 5 26.20 1.56 25.51
CA ASN A 5 26.60 2.73 24.73
C ASN A 5 28.12 2.77 24.49
N ASP A 6 28.89 2.33 25.48
CA ASP A 6 30.36 2.42 25.48
C ASP A 6 31.00 1.58 24.36
N GLU A 7 30.50 0.37 24.07
CA GLU A 7 31.03 -0.46 22.98
C GLU A 7 30.76 0.13 21.59
N ARG A 8 29.57 0.73 21.41
CA ARG A 8 29.20 1.39 20.14
C ARG A 8 30.07 2.62 19.91
N GLU A 9 30.25 3.45 20.94
CA GLU A 9 31.10 4.63 20.88
C GLU A 9 32.57 4.26 20.67
N GLN A 10 33.08 3.22 21.34
CA GLN A 10 34.46 2.75 21.15
C GLN A 10 34.70 2.27 19.72
N THR A 11 33.79 1.46 19.18
CA THR A 11 33.90 0.95 17.80
C THR A 11 33.82 2.07 16.78
N LEU A 12 32.92 3.04 17.00
CA LEU A 12 32.78 4.22 16.15
C LEU A 12 34.05 5.08 16.17
N ASN A 13 34.57 5.38 17.34
CA ASN A 13 35.78 6.20 17.48
C ASN A 13 37.01 5.53 16.86
N GLN A 14 37.12 4.20 16.96
CA GLN A 14 38.17 3.47 16.27
C GLN A 14 38.04 3.63 14.75
N LEU A 15 36.83 3.44 14.20
CA LEU A 15 36.58 3.61 12.76
C LEU A 15 36.96 5.04 12.30
N LEU A 16 36.55 6.07 13.06
CA LEU A 16 36.88 7.46 12.73
C LEU A 16 38.39 7.72 12.76
N THR A 17 39.12 7.11 13.69
CA THR A 17 40.57 7.23 13.81
C THR A 17 41.28 6.59 12.61
N GLU A 18 40.83 5.42 12.17
CA GLU A 18 41.37 4.74 10.98
C GLU A 18 41.03 5.46 9.68
N MET A 19 39.86 6.11 9.62
CA MET A 19 39.44 6.92 8.46
C MET A 19 40.25 8.21 8.32
N ASP A 20 40.52 8.89 9.43
CA ASP A 20 41.28 10.14 9.43
C ASP A 20 42.77 9.88 9.17
N GLY A 21 43.31 8.78 9.72
CA GLY A 21 44.70 8.36 9.55
C GLY A 21 45.73 9.42 10.00
N PHE A 22 47.01 9.07 9.93
CA PHE A 22 48.12 10.03 10.11
C PHE A 22 48.72 10.49 8.78
N GLU A 23 48.48 9.74 7.69
CA GLU A 23 48.87 10.02 6.32
C GLU A 23 47.67 9.73 5.40
N ALA A 24 47.57 10.44 4.26
CA ALA A 24 46.50 10.18 3.29
C ALA A 24 46.63 8.74 2.77
N ASN A 25 45.65 7.88 3.10
CA ASN A 25 45.60 6.50 2.64
C ASN A 25 45.44 6.44 1.11
N THR A 26 46.56 6.50 0.39
CA THR A 26 46.59 6.40 -1.07
C THR A 26 46.14 5.00 -1.51
N GLY A 27 44.92 4.88 -2.03
CA GLY A 27 44.43 3.68 -2.73
C GLY A 27 43.29 2.90 -2.05
N VAL A 28 42.79 3.32 -0.88
CA VAL A 28 41.65 2.67 -0.22
C VAL A 28 40.39 3.52 -0.41
N ILE A 29 39.31 2.88 -0.89
CA ILE A 29 37.97 3.50 -0.99
C ILE A 29 37.04 2.77 -0.01
N ILE A 30 36.41 3.52 0.88
CA ILE A 30 35.46 2.98 1.85
C ILE A 30 34.04 3.21 1.33
N LEU A 31 33.26 2.14 1.22
CA LEU A 31 31.84 2.17 0.85
C LEU A 31 31.00 1.66 2.03
N ALA A 32 29.89 2.33 2.29
CA ALA A 32 28.90 1.92 3.28
C ALA A 32 27.49 2.12 2.71
N ALA A 33 26.55 1.29 3.16
CA ALA A 33 25.14 1.41 2.82
C ALA A 33 24.31 1.52 4.09
N THR A 34 23.31 2.40 4.09
CA THR A 34 22.35 2.53 5.18
C THR A 34 20.98 2.89 4.61
N ASN A 35 19.93 2.32 5.18
CA ASN A 35 18.56 2.77 4.94
C ASN A 35 18.19 3.94 5.87
N ARG A 36 19.12 4.38 6.73
CA ARG A 36 18.91 5.34 7.82
C ARG A 36 20.05 6.36 7.91
N PRO A 37 20.23 7.24 6.91
CA PRO A 37 21.29 8.24 6.91
C PRO A 37 21.15 9.27 8.05
N GLU A 38 19.95 9.49 8.55
CA GLU A 38 19.61 10.47 9.58
C GLU A 38 20.06 10.10 11.00
N VAL A 39 20.19 8.80 11.29
CA VAL A 39 20.68 8.32 12.60
C VAL A 39 22.18 8.09 12.65
N LEU A 40 22.86 8.26 11.51
CA LEU A 40 24.32 8.20 11.49
C LEU A 40 24.90 9.37 12.28
N ASP A 41 25.96 9.08 13.04
CA ASP A 41 26.73 10.12 13.72
C ASP A 41 27.19 11.17 12.69
N PRO A 42 26.90 12.47 12.90
CA PRO A 42 27.33 13.54 12.00
C PRO A 42 28.84 13.55 11.74
N ALA A 43 29.65 13.01 12.65
CA ALA A 43 31.08 12.86 12.50
C ALA A 43 31.44 11.97 11.30
N LEU A 44 30.66 10.92 10.99
CA LEU A 44 30.92 10.04 9.84
C LEU A 44 30.77 10.76 8.49
N ARG A 45 29.95 11.82 8.44
CA ARG A 45 29.62 12.56 7.21
C ARG A 45 30.49 13.79 6.96
N ARG A 46 31.55 13.98 7.77
CA ARG A 46 32.48 15.11 7.60
C ARG A 46 33.42 14.89 6.40
N PRO A 47 33.92 15.96 5.77
CA PRO A 47 34.92 15.88 4.70
C PRO A 47 36.10 14.97 5.07
N GLY A 48 36.54 14.12 4.14
CA GLY A 48 37.60 13.12 4.38
C GLY A 48 37.14 11.77 4.93
N ARG A 49 35.83 11.63 5.24
CA ARG A 49 35.21 10.37 5.69
C ARG A 49 34.16 9.91 4.67
N PHE A 50 32.88 9.76 5.06
CA PHE A 50 31.78 9.55 4.13
C PHE A 50 31.23 10.89 3.62
N ASP A 51 32.06 11.60 2.87
CA ASP A 51 31.75 12.93 2.35
C ASP A 51 30.92 12.92 1.05
N ARG A 52 30.82 11.76 0.39
CA ARG A 52 29.95 11.53 -0.77
C ARG A 52 28.80 10.59 -0.41
N GLN A 53 27.60 11.03 -0.77
CA GLN A 53 26.38 10.23 -0.64
C GLN A 53 25.80 10.00 -2.03
N VAL A 54 25.56 8.74 -2.35
CA VAL A 54 24.87 8.33 -3.58
C VAL A 54 23.54 7.73 -3.14
N VAL A 55 22.44 8.40 -3.47
CA VAL A 55 21.10 7.91 -3.17
C VAL A 55 20.74 6.86 -4.22
N VAL A 56 20.28 5.70 -3.77
CA VAL A 56 19.79 4.62 -4.62
C VAL A 56 18.28 4.53 -4.42
N ASP A 57 17.54 5.13 -5.34
CA ASP A 57 16.08 5.12 -5.31
C ASP A 57 15.51 3.77 -5.77
N ARG A 58 14.22 3.55 -5.49
CA ARG A 58 13.50 2.38 -6.02
C ARG A 58 13.45 2.46 -7.55
N PRO A 59 13.54 1.31 -8.24
CA PRO A 59 13.51 1.29 -9.70
C PRO A 59 12.13 1.69 -10.25
N ASP A 60 12.15 2.48 -11.33
CA ASP A 60 10.98 2.72 -12.17
C ASP A 60 10.62 1.47 -12.99
N LYS A 61 9.53 1.51 -13.77
CA LYS A 61 9.10 0.37 -14.60
C LYS A 61 10.23 -0.20 -15.48
N LEU A 62 11.02 0.65 -16.14
CA LEU A 62 12.10 0.21 -17.01
C LEU A 62 13.26 -0.42 -16.21
N GLY A 63 13.58 0.15 -15.05
CA GLY A 63 14.53 -0.39 -14.10
C GLY A 63 14.09 -1.75 -13.56
N ARG A 64 12.80 -1.92 -13.23
CA ARG A 64 12.24 -3.21 -12.79
C ARG A 64 12.35 -4.26 -13.90
N GLU A 65 12.03 -3.90 -15.14
CA GLU A 65 12.21 -4.80 -16.30
C GLU A 65 13.69 -5.19 -16.49
N ALA A 66 14.61 -4.24 -16.36
CA ALA A 66 16.05 -4.50 -16.46
C ALA A 66 16.55 -5.42 -15.34
N ILE A 67 16.08 -5.22 -14.10
CA ILE A 67 16.42 -6.09 -12.97
C ILE A 67 15.86 -7.50 -13.20
N LEU A 68 14.61 -7.61 -13.65
CA LEU A 68 14.00 -8.90 -14.00
C LEU A 68 14.84 -9.63 -15.05
N LYS A 69 15.27 -8.95 -16.12
CA LYS A 69 16.15 -9.51 -17.15
C LYS A 69 17.44 -10.10 -16.58
N VAL A 70 18.01 -9.50 -15.54
CA VAL A 70 19.21 -10.04 -14.88
C VAL A 70 18.88 -11.32 -14.12
N HIS A 71 17.81 -11.33 -13.33
CA HIS A 71 17.47 -12.47 -12.46
C HIS A 71 16.90 -13.67 -13.21
N VAL A 72 16.19 -13.47 -14.33
CA VAL A 72 15.64 -14.58 -15.11
C VAL A 72 16.70 -15.38 -15.88
N ASN A 73 17.92 -14.86 -16.03
CA ASN A 73 19.00 -15.59 -16.72
C ASN A 73 19.34 -16.95 -16.07
N GLN A 74 18.98 -17.13 -14.79
CA GLN A 74 19.21 -18.37 -14.04
C GLN A 74 18.05 -19.36 -14.14
N VAL A 75 16.99 -19.03 -14.89
CA VAL A 75 15.73 -19.77 -14.92
C VAL A 75 15.28 -19.98 -16.37
N LYS A 76 14.80 -21.19 -16.69
CA LYS A 76 14.24 -21.50 -18.01
C LYS A 76 12.83 -20.90 -18.10
N LEU A 77 12.64 -19.91 -18.99
CA LEU A 77 11.35 -19.26 -19.22
C LEU A 77 10.61 -19.92 -20.39
N ALA A 78 9.29 -19.96 -20.30
CA ALA A 78 8.41 -20.29 -21.42
C ALA A 78 8.21 -19.06 -22.34
N ALA A 79 7.73 -19.30 -23.56
CA ALA A 79 7.61 -18.26 -24.59
C ALA A 79 6.50 -17.22 -24.31
N ASP A 80 5.59 -17.50 -23.38
CA ASP A 80 4.49 -16.63 -22.98
C ASP A 80 4.89 -15.56 -21.95
N VAL A 81 6.11 -15.63 -21.41
CA VAL A 81 6.58 -14.73 -20.35
C VAL A 81 6.91 -13.33 -20.91
N ASP A 82 6.15 -12.34 -20.47
CA ASP A 82 6.39 -10.92 -20.75
C ASP A 82 6.90 -10.19 -19.50
N LEU A 83 8.20 -9.88 -19.47
CA LEU A 83 8.84 -9.17 -18.36
C LEU A 83 8.36 -7.73 -18.22
N ALA A 84 7.97 -7.07 -19.32
CA ALA A 84 7.45 -5.71 -19.28
C ALA A 84 6.07 -5.67 -18.62
N ALA A 85 5.25 -6.69 -18.86
CA ALA A 85 3.98 -6.89 -18.16
C ALA A 85 4.18 -7.16 -16.67
N ILE A 86 5.16 -8.00 -16.29
CA ILE A 86 5.51 -8.26 -14.88
C ILE A 86 5.99 -6.97 -14.20
N ALA A 87 6.85 -6.19 -14.85
CA ALA A 87 7.35 -4.92 -14.32
C ALA A 87 6.23 -3.89 -14.09
N ALA A 88 5.20 -3.88 -14.96
CA ALA A 88 4.02 -3.03 -14.80
C ALA A 88 3.16 -3.44 -13.59
N ARG A 89 3.12 -4.74 -13.26
CA ARG A 89 2.34 -5.30 -12.14
C ARG A 89 3.06 -5.29 -10.80
N THR A 90 4.30 -4.81 -10.75
CA THR A 90 5.16 -4.80 -9.55
C THR A 90 5.61 -3.39 -9.12
N PRO A 91 4.72 -2.37 -9.14
CA PRO A 91 5.11 -1.03 -8.73
C PRO A 91 5.56 -1.01 -7.27
N GLY A 92 6.64 -0.27 -7.00
CA GLY A 92 7.23 -0.16 -5.67
C GLY A 92 8.15 -1.33 -5.26
N PHE A 93 8.27 -2.39 -6.06
CA PHE A 93 9.20 -3.50 -5.76
C PHE A 93 10.66 -3.04 -5.88
N ALA A 94 11.48 -3.39 -4.89
CA ALA A 94 12.93 -3.22 -4.93
C ALA A 94 13.59 -4.38 -5.69
N GLY A 95 14.90 -4.26 -5.96
CA GLY A 95 15.63 -5.32 -6.67
C GLY A 95 15.59 -6.68 -5.96
N ALA A 96 15.66 -6.67 -4.62
CA ALA A 96 15.51 -7.89 -3.82
C ALA A 96 14.12 -8.52 -3.94
N ASP A 97 13.06 -7.72 -4.01
CA ASP A 97 11.68 -8.21 -4.16
C ASP A 97 11.49 -8.87 -5.53
N LEU A 98 12.05 -8.27 -6.59
CA LEU A 98 12.02 -8.84 -7.95
C LEU A 98 12.85 -10.13 -8.05
N ALA A 99 14.01 -10.18 -7.39
CA ALA A 99 14.80 -11.40 -7.32
C ALA A 99 14.02 -12.54 -6.62
N ASN A 100 13.38 -12.21 -5.49
CA ASN A 100 12.54 -13.15 -4.77
C ASN A 100 11.31 -13.58 -5.58
N LEU A 101 10.71 -12.67 -6.34
CA LEU A 101 9.59 -12.97 -7.24
C LEU A 101 9.98 -14.02 -8.29
N VAL A 102 11.13 -13.85 -8.96
CA VAL A 102 11.64 -14.83 -9.94
C VAL A 102 11.87 -16.19 -9.29
N ASN A 103 12.42 -16.21 -8.07
CA ASN A 103 12.65 -17.44 -7.32
C ASN A 103 11.33 -18.14 -6.95
N GLU A 104 10.32 -17.39 -6.48
CA GLU A 104 9.00 -17.96 -6.17
C GLU A 104 8.29 -18.51 -7.41
N ALA A 105 8.39 -17.83 -8.56
CA ALA A 105 7.86 -18.33 -9.83
C ALA A 105 8.56 -19.65 -10.25
N ALA A 106 9.89 -19.73 -10.09
CA ALA A 106 10.65 -20.95 -10.35
C ALA A 106 10.26 -22.10 -9.41
N LEU A 107 10.07 -21.82 -8.11
CA LEU A 107 9.61 -22.81 -7.14
C LEU A 107 8.19 -23.31 -7.45
N LEU A 108 7.29 -22.45 -7.93
CA LEU A 108 5.94 -22.83 -8.34
C LEU A 108 5.96 -23.75 -9.56
N ALA A 109 6.76 -23.42 -10.58
CA ALA A 109 6.93 -24.26 -11.75
C ALA A 109 7.52 -25.63 -11.38
N ALA A 110 8.56 -25.66 -10.53
CA ALA A 110 9.19 -26.88 -10.06
C ALA A 110 8.24 -27.76 -9.25
N ARG A 111 7.38 -27.18 -8.39
CA ARG A 111 6.35 -27.92 -7.64
C ARG A 111 5.30 -28.58 -8.53
N GLN A 112 5.11 -28.07 -9.74
CA GLN A 112 4.19 -28.63 -10.73
C GLN A 112 4.92 -29.49 -11.77
N ASP A 113 6.16 -29.90 -11.49
CA ASP A 113 7.01 -30.70 -12.36
C ASP A 113 7.18 -30.12 -13.77
N ARG A 114 7.12 -28.78 -13.90
CA ARG A 114 7.30 -28.09 -15.19
C ARG A 114 8.77 -27.80 -15.45
N GLU A 115 9.19 -27.96 -16.71
CA GLU A 115 10.56 -27.66 -17.13
C GLU A 115 10.86 -26.17 -17.30
N ALA A 116 9.83 -25.34 -17.47
CA ALA A 116 9.97 -23.91 -17.72
C ALA A 116 8.92 -23.11 -16.93
N VAL A 117 9.32 -21.93 -16.49
CA VAL A 117 8.46 -20.97 -15.77
C VAL A 117 7.58 -20.24 -16.77
N THR A 118 6.28 -20.25 -16.51
CA THR A 118 5.25 -19.64 -17.36
C THR A 118 4.80 -18.28 -16.82
N MET A 119 4.05 -17.51 -17.62
CA MET A 119 3.46 -16.26 -17.15
C MET A 119 2.49 -16.49 -15.98
N ALA A 120 1.80 -17.63 -15.97
CA ALA A 120 0.92 -18.02 -14.86
C ALA A 120 1.67 -18.19 -13.54
N ASP A 121 2.90 -18.74 -13.57
CA ASP A 121 3.73 -18.90 -12.37
C ASP A 121 4.19 -17.56 -11.81
N PHE A 122 4.53 -16.60 -12.68
CA PHE A 122 4.82 -15.23 -12.27
C PHE A 122 3.59 -14.53 -11.68
N ASN A 123 2.42 -14.71 -12.27
CA ASN A 123 1.19 -14.11 -11.77
C ASN A 123 0.86 -14.62 -10.35
N GLU A 124 0.97 -15.93 -10.11
CA GLU A 124 0.78 -16.52 -8.78
C GLU A 124 1.90 -16.09 -7.81
N ALA A 125 3.14 -15.97 -8.28
CA ALA A 125 4.24 -15.48 -7.46
C ALA A 125 4.04 -14.01 -7.03
N ILE A 126 3.54 -13.13 -7.92
CA ILE A 126 3.19 -11.74 -7.57
C ILE A 126 2.13 -11.74 -6.47
N GLU A 127 1.05 -12.52 -6.64
CA GLU A 127 0.00 -12.64 -5.62
C GLU A 127 0.55 -13.13 -4.29
N ARG A 128 1.46 -14.10 -4.31
CA ARG A 128 2.07 -14.63 -3.10
C ARG A 128 2.99 -13.61 -2.41
N VAL A 129 3.70 -12.78 -3.16
CA VAL A 129 4.55 -11.72 -2.59
C VAL A 129 3.68 -10.59 -2.00
N ILE A 130 2.56 -10.24 -2.65
CA ILE A 130 1.68 -9.14 -2.20
C ILE A 130 0.75 -9.59 -1.06
N ALA A 131 0.02 -10.69 -1.24
CA ALA A 131 -1.05 -11.16 -0.34
C ALA A 131 -0.63 -12.33 0.54
N GLY A 132 0.53 -12.94 0.29
CA GLY A 132 1.02 -14.10 1.04
C GLY A 132 0.55 -15.45 0.49
N LEU A 133 0.95 -16.51 1.19
CA LEU A 133 0.62 -17.89 0.84
C LEU A 133 -0.88 -18.19 0.96
N GLU A 134 -1.43 -18.87 -0.03
CA GLU A 134 -2.80 -19.41 0.01
C GLU A 134 -2.95 -20.41 1.17
N LYS A 135 -3.99 -20.24 1.99
CA LYS A 135 -4.27 -21.12 3.13
C LYS A 135 -5.37 -22.12 2.81
N LYS A 136 -5.00 -23.21 2.13
CA LYS A 136 -5.92 -24.32 1.81
C LYS A 136 -6.58 -24.98 3.03
N SER A 137 -5.98 -24.85 4.22
CA SER A 137 -6.54 -25.39 5.47
C SER A 137 -7.58 -24.49 6.14
N ARG A 138 -7.69 -23.22 5.74
CA ARG A 138 -8.65 -22.27 6.33
C ARG A 138 -9.89 -22.21 5.45
N VAL A 139 -10.85 -23.07 5.74
CA VAL A 139 -12.17 -23.07 5.10
C VAL A 139 -13.05 -22.05 5.83
N LEU A 140 -13.50 -21.02 5.11
CA LEU A 140 -14.48 -20.06 5.62
C LEU A 140 -15.85 -20.73 5.72
N ASN A 141 -16.61 -20.43 6.76
CA ASN A 141 -18.02 -20.83 6.78
C ASN A 141 -18.82 -20.00 5.76
N GLU A 142 -20.02 -20.45 5.40
CA GLU A 142 -20.84 -19.77 4.37
C GLU A 142 -21.14 -18.30 4.72
N THR A 143 -21.34 -17.98 6.00
CA THR A 143 -21.58 -16.61 6.46
C THR A 143 -20.33 -15.76 6.28
N GLU A 144 -19.17 -16.24 6.72
CA GLU A 144 -17.87 -15.57 6.56
C GLU A 144 -17.52 -15.39 5.08
N LYS A 145 -17.70 -16.44 4.27
CA LYS A 145 -17.48 -16.39 2.82
C LYS A 145 -18.35 -15.32 2.17
N ARG A 146 -19.63 -15.26 2.56
CA ARG A 146 -20.55 -14.22 2.10
C ARG A 146 -20.12 -12.83 2.56
N THR A 147 -19.76 -12.65 3.84
CA THR A 147 -19.28 -11.37 4.38
C THR A 147 -18.05 -10.86 3.63
N VAL A 148 -17.05 -11.72 3.44
CA VAL A 148 -15.83 -11.40 2.68
C VAL A 148 -16.16 -11.07 1.23
N ALA A 149 -17.08 -11.81 0.59
CA ALA A 149 -17.44 -11.53 -0.79
C ALA A 149 -18.10 -10.15 -0.97
N TYR A 150 -19.00 -9.75 -0.06
CA TYR A 150 -19.56 -8.39 -0.08
C TYR A 150 -18.50 -7.33 0.22
N HIS A 151 -17.60 -7.61 1.17
CA HIS A 151 -16.50 -6.73 1.54
C HIS A 151 -15.58 -6.41 0.34
N GLU A 152 -15.11 -7.44 -0.35
CA GLU A 152 -14.21 -7.28 -1.50
C GLU A 152 -14.93 -6.69 -2.73
N ALA A 153 -16.18 -7.08 -2.98
CA ALA A 153 -16.99 -6.45 -4.03
C ALA A 153 -17.23 -4.96 -3.74
N GLY A 154 -17.40 -4.60 -2.46
CA GLY A 154 -17.51 -3.21 -2.00
C GLY A 154 -16.27 -2.39 -2.36
N HIS A 155 -15.08 -2.90 -2.05
CA HIS A 155 -13.82 -2.27 -2.45
C HIS A 155 -13.74 -2.06 -3.96
N ALA A 156 -14.07 -3.08 -4.76
CA ALA A 156 -13.97 -3.00 -6.21
C ALA A 156 -14.93 -1.97 -6.83
N ILE A 157 -16.18 -1.92 -6.38
CA ILE A 157 -17.19 -0.97 -6.88
C ILE A 157 -16.80 0.47 -6.56
N VAL A 158 -16.39 0.74 -5.31
CA VAL A 158 -15.98 2.09 -4.92
C VAL A 158 -14.68 2.49 -5.62
N ALA A 159 -13.69 1.59 -5.69
CA ALA A 159 -12.42 1.86 -6.37
C ALA A 159 -12.61 2.20 -7.86
N ALA A 160 -13.59 1.60 -8.54
CA ALA A 160 -13.86 1.89 -9.95
C ALA A 160 -14.29 3.34 -10.22
N LEU A 161 -14.88 4.03 -9.23
CA LEU A 161 -15.28 5.43 -9.35
C LEU A 161 -14.28 6.42 -8.75
N MET A 162 -13.39 5.95 -7.87
CA MET A 162 -12.53 6.83 -7.07
C MET A 162 -11.22 7.17 -7.78
N PRO A 163 -10.87 8.47 -7.90
CA PRO A 163 -9.56 8.85 -8.41
C PRO A 163 -8.48 8.38 -7.44
N GLY A 164 -7.32 7.98 -7.98
CA GLY A 164 -6.16 7.58 -7.17
C GLY A 164 -6.23 6.20 -6.52
N ALA A 165 -7.35 5.47 -6.64
CA ALA A 165 -7.48 4.07 -6.21
C ALA A 165 -6.77 3.08 -7.15
N GLY A 166 -6.40 3.52 -8.36
CA GLY A 166 -5.82 2.64 -9.37
C GLY A 166 -6.86 1.72 -10.01
N ARG A 167 -6.44 0.92 -10.98
CA ARG A 167 -7.32 0.03 -11.72
C ARG A 167 -7.47 -1.30 -10.98
N VAL A 168 -8.72 -1.70 -10.72
CA VAL A 168 -9.02 -3.01 -10.15
C VAL A 168 -8.80 -4.09 -11.20
N GLU A 169 -7.91 -5.04 -10.92
CA GLU A 169 -7.57 -6.13 -11.84
C GLU A 169 -8.14 -7.47 -11.41
N LYS A 170 -8.26 -7.70 -10.09
CA LYS A 170 -8.70 -8.99 -9.54
C LYS A 170 -9.36 -8.82 -8.18
N ILE A 171 -10.40 -9.61 -7.94
CA ILE A 171 -11.04 -9.79 -6.64
C ILE A 171 -10.95 -11.27 -6.29
N SER A 172 -10.58 -11.60 -5.05
CA SER A 172 -10.49 -12.98 -4.58
C SER A 172 -10.99 -13.09 -3.14
N ILE A 173 -11.82 -14.09 -2.87
CA ILE A 173 -12.26 -14.45 -1.51
C ILE A 173 -11.51 -15.67 -0.96
N VAL A 174 -10.44 -16.07 -1.65
CA VAL A 174 -9.56 -17.15 -1.21
C VAL A 174 -8.59 -16.60 -0.14
N PRO A 175 -8.58 -17.17 1.08
CA PRO A 175 -7.73 -16.67 2.17
C PRO A 175 -6.23 -16.80 1.85
N ARG A 176 -5.48 -15.70 2.01
CA ARG A 176 -4.02 -15.68 1.85
C ARG A 176 -3.33 -15.07 3.08
N GLY A 177 -2.08 -15.48 3.33
CA GLY A 177 -1.21 -14.85 4.35
C GLY A 177 -1.73 -14.92 5.79
N ILE A 178 -1.28 -13.98 6.63
CA ILE A 178 -1.71 -13.83 8.03
C ILE A 178 -2.69 -12.66 8.07
N GLY A 179 -3.99 -12.94 8.12
CA GLY A 179 -5.03 -11.93 8.33
C GLY A 179 -5.98 -11.74 7.15
N ALA A 180 -5.50 -11.78 5.90
CA ALA A 180 -6.37 -11.59 4.74
C ALA A 180 -7.33 -12.78 4.54
N LEU A 181 -8.64 -12.49 4.58
CA LEU A 181 -9.71 -13.47 4.31
C LEU A 181 -10.17 -13.38 2.84
N GLY A 182 -9.97 -12.22 2.21
CA GLY A 182 -10.06 -11.94 0.79
C GLY A 182 -9.11 -10.80 0.45
N TYR A 183 -9.04 -10.41 -0.82
CA TYR A 183 -8.35 -9.20 -1.24
C TYR A 183 -8.83 -8.70 -2.61
N THR A 184 -8.70 -7.39 -2.79
CA THR A 184 -8.94 -6.69 -4.05
C THR A 184 -7.61 -6.13 -4.57
N LEU A 185 -7.13 -6.65 -5.70
CA LEU A 185 -5.87 -6.22 -6.31
C LEU A 185 -6.09 -4.97 -7.17
N GLN A 186 -5.51 -3.87 -6.72
CA GLN A 186 -5.48 -2.58 -7.42
C GLN A 186 -4.07 -2.35 -7.98
N LEU A 187 -3.98 -2.06 -9.27
CA LEU A 187 -2.73 -1.66 -9.91
C LEU A 187 -2.74 -0.15 -10.19
N PRO A 188 -1.70 0.59 -9.74
CA PRO A 188 -1.46 1.94 -10.19
C PRO A 188 -1.40 2.04 -11.72
N GLU A 189 -2.02 3.07 -12.30
CA GLU A 189 -1.94 3.32 -13.75
C GLU A 189 -0.56 3.86 -14.16
N GLU A 190 0.07 4.62 -13.25
CA GLU A 190 1.36 5.29 -13.47
C GLU A 190 2.20 5.29 -12.18
N ASP A 191 3.52 5.22 -12.31
CA ASP A 191 4.46 5.44 -11.21
C ASP A 191 4.50 6.95 -10.89
N ARG A 192 3.53 7.44 -10.09
CA ARG A 192 3.40 8.86 -9.70
C ARG A 192 4.03 9.14 -8.34
N PHE A 193 4.72 10.28 -8.25
CA PHE A 193 5.36 10.77 -7.01
C PHE A 193 4.48 11.73 -6.20
N LEU A 194 3.46 12.33 -6.81
CA LEU A 194 2.58 13.31 -6.20
C LEU A 194 1.13 12.82 -6.23
N MET A 195 0.38 13.15 -5.19
CA MET A 195 -1.05 12.85 -5.09
C MET A 195 -1.83 14.12 -4.83
N ALA A 196 -2.94 14.26 -5.55
CA ALA A 196 -3.88 15.35 -5.32
C ALA A 196 -4.84 15.04 -4.15
N GLU A 197 -5.42 16.07 -3.56
CA GLU A 197 -6.32 15.93 -2.40
C GLU A 197 -7.54 15.05 -2.71
N ASN A 198 -8.13 15.20 -3.89
CA ASN A 198 -9.25 14.38 -4.35
C ASN A 198 -8.86 12.89 -4.50
N GLU A 199 -7.62 12.58 -4.89
CA GLU A 199 -7.11 11.20 -4.96
C GLU A 199 -6.93 10.59 -3.56
N ILE A 200 -6.49 11.39 -2.58
CA ILE A 200 -6.40 10.95 -1.18
C ILE A 200 -7.80 10.65 -0.63
N ARG A 201 -8.78 11.54 -0.88
CA ARG A 201 -10.19 11.31 -0.55
C ARG A 201 -10.71 10.04 -1.22
N GLY A 202 -10.39 9.83 -2.50
CA GLY A 202 -10.76 8.62 -3.22
C GLY A 202 -10.23 7.34 -2.56
N ARG A 203 -8.96 7.33 -2.15
CA ARG A 203 -8.37 6.20 -1.40
C ARG A 203 -9.04 5.97 -0.05
N LEU A 204 -9.38 7.04 0.69
CA LEU A 204 -10.09 6.93 1.97
C LEU A 204 -11.46 6.26 1.77
N ALA A 205 -12.22 6.67 0.76
CA ALA A 205 -13.51 6.07 0.44
C ALA A 205 -13.35 4.59 0.05
N THR A 206 -12.35 4.26 -0.76
CA THR A 206 -12.04 2.87 -1.13
C THR A 206 -11.67 2.01 0.06
N LEU A 207 -10.85 2.49 1.01
CA LEU A 207 -10.50 1.74 2.23
C LEU A 207 -11.74 1.47 3.09
N LEU A 208 -12.66 2.42 3.18
CA LEU A 208 -13.87 2.27 4.00
C LEU A 208 -14.99 1.50 3.29
N ALA A 209 -14.81 1.15 2.01
CA ALA A 209 -15.83 0.50 1.20
C ALA A 209 -16.20 -0.90 1.70
N GLY A 210 -15.21 -1.70 2.14
CA GLY A 210 -15.45 -3.03 2.70
C GLY A 210 -16.41 -2.99 3.89
N ARG A 211 -16.10 -2.18 4.91
CA ARG A 211 -16.99 -1.94 6.05
C ARG A 211 -18.36 -1.40 5.63
N SER A 212 -18.39 -0.44 4.69
CA SER A 212 -19.64 0.18 4.24
C SER A 212 -20.56 -0.83 3.55
N SER A 213 -19.99 -1.79 2.81
CA SER A 213 -20.77 -2.87 2.18
C SER A 213 -21.37 -3.82 3.20
N GLU A 214 -20.63 -4.15 4.27
CA GLU A 214 -21.13 -4.99 5.35
C GLU A 214 -22.32 -4.33 6.07
N GLU A 215 -22.21 -3.03 6.33
CA GLU A 215 -23.25 -2.25 6.99
C GLU A 215 -24.55 -2.22 6.18
N ILE A 216 -24.47 -1.99 4.87
CA ILE A 216 -25.64 -1.97 3.97
C ILE A 216 -26.34 -3.33 3.91
N VAL A 217 -25.56 -4.40 3.84
CA VAL A 217 -26.08 -5.74 3.52
C VAL A 217 -26.49 -6.51 4.76
N PHE A 218 -25.71 -6.40 5.85
CA PHE A 218 -25.92 -7.18 7.06
C PHE A 218 -26.44 -6.35 8.24
N SER A 219 -26.47 -5.02 8.12
CA SER A 219 -26.79 -4.11 9.24
C SER A 219 -25.94 -4.37 10.49
N THR A 220 -24.76 -4.98 10.31
CA THR A 220 -23.77 -5.29 11.32
C THR A 220 -22.39 -5.15 10.70
N VAL A 221 -21.38 -4.88 11.52
CA VAL A 221 -19.99 -4.72 11.07
C VAL A 221 -19.14 -5.83 11.67
N SER A 222 -18.19 -6.35 10.89
CA SER A 222 -17.24 -7.36 11.35
C SER A 222 -15.92 -6.76 11.83
N THR A 223 -15.07 -7.60 12.42
CA THR A 223 -13.68 -7.24 12.75
C THR A 223 -12.75 -7.29 11.53
N GLY A 224 -13.23 -7.73 10.36
CA GLY A 224 -12.42 -7.87 9.15
C GLY A 224 -11.87 -6.55 8.61
N ALA A 225 -12.63 -5.46 8.77
CA ALA A 225 -12.27 -4.13 8.28
C ALA A 225 -11.24 -3.37 9.16
N SER A 226 -10.68 -4.01 10.19
CA SER A 226 -9.80 -3.33 11.15
C SER A 226 -8.54 -2.74 10.49
N ASP A 227 -7.94 -3.45 9.54
CA ASP A 227 -6.74 -2.99 8.84
C ASP A 227 -7.05 -1.79 7.92
N ASP A 228 -8.19 -1.82 7.21
CA ASP A 228 -8.60 -0.72 6.35
C ASP A 228 -8.96 0.54 7.14
N ILE A 229 -9.61 0.38 8.30
CA ILE A 229 -9.90 1.50 9.21
C ILE A 229 -8.60 2.13 9.71
N GLN A 230 -7.61 1.32 10.10
CA GLN A 230 -6.32 1.83 10.56
C GLN A 230 -5.63 2.61 9.43
N LYS A 231 -5.54 2.02 8.23
CA LYS A 231 -4.95 2.69 7.05
C LYS A 231 -5.68 3.98 6.68
N ALA A 232 -7.01 3.99 6.76
CA ALA A 232 -7.81 5.17 6.48
C ALA A 232 -7.56 6.28 7.51
N THR A 233 -7.49 5.90 8.79
CA THR A 233 -7.19 6.82 9.89
C THR A 233 -5.80 7.44 9.74
N ASP A 234 -4.78 6.62 9.48
CA ASP A 234 -3.40 7.08 9.28
C ASP A 234 -3.28 8.01 8.07
N LEU A 235 -4.00 7.73 6.99
CA LEU A 235 -4.01 8.56 5.79
C LEU A 235 -4.72 9.89 6.04
N ALA A 236 -5.86 9.88 6.73
CA ALA A 236 -6.58 11.09 7.12
C ALA A 236 -5.75 11.95 8.09
N GLU A 237 -5.04 11.32 9.04
CA GLU A 237 -4.12 12.03 9.92
C GLU A 237 -3.02 12.74 9.13
N ARG A 238 -2.34 12.04 8.21
CA ARG A 238 -1.30 12.66 7.35
C ARG A 238 -1.86 13.77 6.46
N MET A 239 -3.09 13.64 5.98
CA MET A 239 -3.78 14.67 5.22
C MET A 239 -3.86 15.99 6.02
N VAL A 240 -4.16 15.88 7.32
CA VAL A 240 -4.25 17.04 8.23
C VAL A 240 -2.89 17.51 8.71
N THR A 241 -2.04 16.62 9.21
CA THR A 241 -0.82 16.97 9.97
C THR A 241 0.39 17.24 9.10
N LEU A 242 0.51 16.52 7.97
CA LEU A 242 1.69 16.52 7.12
C LEU A 242 1.46 17.29 5.82
N TYR A 243 0.35 17.00 5.13
CA TYR A 243 0.06 17.60 3.83
C TYR A 243 -0.62 18.97 3.94
N GLY A 244 -1.12 19.35 5.12
CA GLY A 244 -1.75 20.64 5.35
C GLY A 244 -3.03 20.84 4.53
N MET A 245 -3.79 19.75 4.31
CA MET A 245 -5.01 19.74 3.51
C MET A 245 -6.29 19.99 4.34
N SER A 246 -6.16 20.48 5.57
CA SER A 246 -7.31 20.96 6.36
C SER A 246 -7.57 22.43 6.07
N HIS A 247 -8.82 22.76 5.73
CA HIS A 247 -9.24 24.17 5.57
C HIS A 247 -9.23 24.94 6.89
N LYS A 248 -9.46 24.27 8.04
CA LYS A 248 -9.50 24.91 9.36
C LYS A 248 -8.08 25.19 9.89
N LEU A 249 -7.18 24.21 9.76
CA LEU A 249 -5.80 24.31 10.26
C LEU A 249 -4.85 24.95 9.25
N GLY A 250 -5.22 24.95 7.97
CA GLY A 250 -4.45 25.55 6.88
C GLY A 250 -3.22 24.75 6.47
N PRO A 251 -2.41 25.30 5.55
CA PRO A 251 -1.24 24.63 4.99
C PRO A 251 -0.03 24.68 5.94
N VAL A 252 -0.20 24.14 7.15
CA VAL A 252 0.83 24.12 8.20
C VAL A 252 1.21 22.67 8.50
N ALA A 253 2.50 22.35 8.44
CA ALA A 253 3.02 21.09 8.94
C ALA A 253 2.97 21.07 10.48
N LEU A 254 2.01 20.31 11.02
CA LEU A 254 1.80 20.06 12.45
C LEU A 254 2.58 18.83 12.92
N GLU A 255 3.10 18.05 11.98
CA GLU A 255 4.03 16.96 12.23
C GLU A 255 5.36 17.23 11.53
N LYS A 256 6.46 16.83 12.16
CA LYS A 256 7.75 16.77 11.47
C LYS A 256 7.86 15.40 10.82
N VAL A 257 8.14 15.36 9.52
CA VAL A 257 8.65 14.12 8.90
C VAL A 257 10.04 13.88 9.46
N GLN A 258 10.14 13.15 10.55
CA GLN A 258 11.35 12.42 10.85
C GLN A 258 11.15 11.06 10.19
N GLN A 259 12.01 10.69 9.23
CA GLN A 259 11.92 9.36 8.61
C GLN A 259 12.01 8.30 9.72
N GLN A 260 10.88 7.65 9.98
CA GLN A 260 10.65 6.81 11.14
C GLN A 260 11.21 5.42 10.84
N PHE A 261 12.35 5.06 11.44
CA PHE A 261 12.96 3.73 11.30
C PHE A 261 13.43 3.13 12.64
N LEU A 262 12.83 3.54 13.77
CA LEU A 262 12.95 2.84 15.06
C LEU A 262 11.57 2.32 15.46
N ASP A 263 11.42 1.00 15.51
CA ASP A 263 10.28 0.35 16.16
C ASP A 263 10.22 0.78 17.63
N GLY A 264 9.09 1.35 18.04
CA GLY A 264 8.77 1.65 19.43
C GLY A 264 8.86 3.11 19.88
N PHE A 265 9.29 4.05 19.01
CA PHE A 265 9.22 5.49 19.30
C PHE A 265 8.23 6.19 18.37
N SER A 266 7.18 6.77 18.97
CA SER A 266 6.23 7.65 18.30
C SER A 266 6.99 8.83 17.70
N ASN A 267 6.64 9.18 16.45
CA ASN A 267 7.17 10.37 15.80
C ASN A 267 6.94 11.56 16.75
N PRO A 268 7.96 12.35 17.13
CA PRO A 268 7.72 13.49 17.99
C PRO A 268 6.91 14.50 17.18
N ARG A 269 5.57 14.43 17.32
CA ARG A 269 4.65 15.47 16.85
C ARG A 269 5.28 16.80 17.23
N ARG A 270 5.18 17.79 16.32
CA ARG A 270 5.53 19.15 16.73
C ARG A 270 4.75 19.43 18.01
N PRO A 271 5.35 20.03 19.05
CA PRO A 271 4.59 20.36 20.24
C PRO A 271 3.47 21.32 19.81
N VAL A 272 2.26 20.81 19.75
CA VAL A 272 1.03 21.52 19.44
C VAL A 272 0.28 21.78 20.75
N SER A 273 -0.52 22.84 20.79
CA SER A 273 -1.38 23.07 21.95
C SER A 273 -2.46 21.99 22.05
N PRO A 274 -3.00 21.72 23.25
CA PRO A 274 -4.12 20.78 23.42
C PRO A 274 -5.32 21.12 22.52
N ALA A 275 -5.60 22.41 22.32
CA ALA A 275 -6.68 22.86 21.44
C ALA A 275 -6.45 22.48 19.97
N ILE A 276 -5.19 22.54 19.49
CA ILE A 276 -4.85 22.11 18.13
C ILE A 276 -4.90 20.59 18.02
N ALA A 277 -4.47 19.85 19.04
CA ALA A 277 -4.59 18.39 19.06
C ALA A 277 -6.05 17.94 18.98
N GLU A 278 -6.94 18.57 19.75
CA GLU A 278 -8.38 18.31 19.69
C GLU A 278 -8.98 18.63 18.31
N GLU A 279 -8.54 19.73 17.68
CA GLU A 279 -8.97 20.07 16.32
C GLU A 279 -8.49 19.04 15.30
N ILE A 280 -7.26 18.54 15.40
CA ILE A 280 -6.75 17.48 14.53
C ILE A 280 -7.64 16.24 14.64
N ASP A 281 -7.93 15.77 15.85
CA ASP A 281 -8.75 14.58 16.07
C ASP A 281 -10.17 14.75 15.50
N ARG A 282 -10.76 15.95 15.64
CA ARG A 282 -12.06 16.30 15.05
C ARG A 282 -12.00 16.28 13.51
N GLU A 283 -11.00 16.90 12.91
CA GLU A 283 -10.83 16.91 11.45
C GLU A 283 -10.64 15.52 10.88
N VAL A 284 -9.81 14.68 11.52
CA VAL A 284 -9.60 13.28 11.10
C VAL A 284 -10.91 12.51 11.13
N LYS A 285 -11.69 12.64 12.20
CA LYS A 285 -13.01 12.02 12.31
C LYS A 285 -13.95 12.51 11.21
N GLU A 286 -14.04 13.82 10.96
CA GLU A 286 -14.91 14.40 9.91
C GLU A 286 -14.53 13.87 8.52
N ILE A 287 -13.24 13.76 8.21
CA ILE A 287 -12.74 13.23 6.94
C ILE A 287 -13.10 11.75 6.77
N VAL A 288 -12.86 10.92 7.79
CA VAL A 288 -13.16 9.48 7.76
C VAL A 288 -14.67 9.23 7.67
N ASP A 289 -15.48 9.97 8.43
CA ASP A 289 -16.94 9.89 8.38
C ASP A 289 -17.46 10.28 6.98
N GLY A 290 -16.94 11.35 6.39
CA GLY A 290 -17.30 11.77 5.03
C GLY A 290 -16.96 10.72 3.97
N ALA A 291 -15.77 10.11 4.07
CA ALA A 291 -15.33 9.03 3.18
C ALA A 291 -16.18 7.76 3.34
N HIS A 292 -16.62 7.43 4.56
CA HIS A 292 -17.55 6.35 4.81
C HIS A 292 -18.95 6.64 4.22
N GLN A 293 -19.48 7.84 4.41
CA GLN A 293 -20.80 8.21 3.91
C GLN A 293 -20.87 8.21 2.37
N ILE A 294 -19.83 8.70 1.68
CA ILE A 294 -19.82 8.62 0.21
C ILE A 294 -19.70 7.16 -0.27
N ALA A 295 -18.94 6.31 0.42
CA ALA A 295 -18.87 4.89 0.11
C ALA A 295 -20.24 4.22 0.26
N LEU A 296 -20.99 4.55 1.33
CA LEU A 296 -22.37 4.10 1.50
C LEU A 296 -23.26 4.54 0.33
N LEU A 297 -23.25 5.83 -0.06
CA LEU A 297 -24.05 6.35 -1.16
C LEU A 297 -23.75 5.66 -2.50
N ILE A 298 -22.48 5.38 -2.78
CA ILE A 298 -22.06 4.65 -4.00
C ILE A 298 -22.62 3.24 -3.98
N LEU A 299 -22.44 2.52 -2.87
CA LEU A 299 -22.86 1.13 -2.75
C LEU A 299 -24.39 1.00 -2.75
N GLU A 300 -25.13 1.94 -2.15
CA GLU A 300 -26.60 1.99 -2.21
C GLU A 300 -27.10 2.23 -3.63
N SER A 301 -26.50 3.19 -4.34
CA SER A 301 -26.83 3.48 -5.75
C SER A 301 -26.54 2.29 -6.66
N ASN A 302 -25.61 1.43 -6.27
CA ASN A 302 -25.14 0.26 -7.02
C ASN A 302 -25.54 -1.07 -6.37
N ARG A 303 -26.58 -1.09 -5.54
CA ARG A 303 -26.93 -2.27 -4.72
C ARG A 303 -27.17 -3.53 -5.55
N SER A 304 -27.90 -3.43 -6.65
CA SER A 304 -28.17 -4.59 -7.51
C SER A 304 -26.89 -5.15 -8.14
N LEU A 305 -25.95 -4.28 -8.52
CA LEU A 305 -24.66 -4.68 -9.07
C LEU A 305 -23.77 -5.34 -8.00
N LEU A 306 -23.77 -4.81 -6.77
CA LEU A 306 -23.08 -5.39 -5.63
C LEU A 306 -23.59 -6.81 -5.34
N GLU A 307 -24.91 -7.01 -5.33
CA GLU A 307 -25.53 -8.33 -5.10
C GLU A 307 -25.17 -9.31 -6.23
N GLU A 308 -25.25 -8.91 -7.49
CA GLU A 308 -24.91 -9.75 -8.64
C GLU A 308 -23.43 -10.15 -8.65
N MET A 309 -22.53 -9.17 -8.52
CA MET A 309 -21.08 -9.39 -8.48
C MET A 309 -20.71 -10.32 -7.33
N THR A 310 -21.31 -10.12 -6.16
CA THR A 310 -21.06 -10.95 -4.98
C THR A 310 -21.54 -12.38 -5.18
N GLN A 311 -22.74 -12.58 -5.76
CA GLN A 311 -23.27 -13.91 -6.04
C GLN A 311 -22.36 -14.69 -7.01
N HIS A 312 -21.81 -14.00 -8.01
CA HIS A 312 -20.82 -14.60 -8.90
C HIS A 312 -19.51 -14.92 -8.17
N LEU A 313 -19.02 -13.99 -7.35
CA LEU A 313 -17.78 -14.14 -6.60
C LEU A 313 -17.84 -15.31 -5.59
N ILE A 314 -18.98 -15.55 -4.94
CA ILE A 314 -19.16 -16.70 -4.04
C ILE A 314 -19.03 -18.03 -4.79
N GLY A 315 -19.55 -18.09 -6.03
CA GLY A 315 -19.50 -19.30 -6.86
C GLY A 315 -18.16 -19.55 -7.53
N ALA A 316 -17.50 -18.49 -8.02
CA ALA A 316 -16.23 -18.59 -8.75
C ALA A 316 -14.99 -18.43 -7.86
N GLU A 317 -15.15 -17.89 -6.64
CA GLU A 317 -14.12 -17.52 -5.65
C GLU A 317 -13.14 -16.43 -6.09
N VAL A 318 -13.04 -16.20 -7.40
CA VAL A 318 -12.17 -15.22 -8.05
C VAL A 318 -12.93 -14.54 -9.18
N LEU A 319 -12.75 -13.23 -9.32
CA LEU A 319 -13.22 -12.40 -10.43
C LEU A 319 -12.05 -11.59 -10.98
N GLU A 320 -11.77 -11.72 -12.29
CA GLU A 320 -10.68 -11.02 -12.95
C GLU A 320 -10.97 -10.79 -14.45
N GLY A 321 -10.10 -10.03 -15.12
CA GLY A 321 -10.10 -9.89 -16.58
C GLY A 321 -11.32 -9.16 -17.17
N GLU A 322 -11.84 -9.66 -18.30
CA GLU A 322 -13.00 -9.04 -18.96
C GLU A 322 -14.27 -9.09 -18.12
N GLN A 323 -14.47 -10.16 -17.36
CA GLN A 323 -15.70 -10.32 -16.58
C GLN A 323 -15.80 -9.26 -15.48
N LEU A 324 -14.71 -9.05 -14.74
CA LEU A 324 -14.64 -7.99 -13.75
C LEU A 324 -14.86 -6.62 -14.39
N ARG A 325 -14.18 -6.34 -15.52
CA ARG A 325 -14.34 -5.07 -16.24
C ARG A 325 -15.79 -4.79 -16.65
N ARG A 326 -16.51 -5.79 -17.16
CA ARG A 326 -17.94 -5.65 -17.51
C ARG A 326 -18.81 -5.27 -16.31
N TYR A 327 -18.52 -5.80 -15.13
CA TYR A 327 -19.23 -5.37 -13.91
C TYR A 327 -18.87 -3.93 -13.53
N LEU A 328 -17.58 -3.58 -13.55
CA LEU A 328 -17.12 -2.25 -13.17
C LEU A 328 -17.58 -1.14 -14.13
N GLU A 329 -17.75 -1.43 -15.42
CA GLU A 329 -18.30 -0.51 -16.42
C GLU A 329 -19.78 -0.16 -16.18
N GLN A 330 -20.50 -0.97 -15.41
CA GLN A 330 -21.92 -0.75 -15.09
C GLN A 330 -22.11 0.09 -13.83
N VAL A 331 -21.04 0.45 -13.13
CA VAL A 331 -21.11 1.21 -11.88
C VAL A 331 -21.65 2.61 -12.15
N GLN A 332 -22.75 2.93 -11.50
CA GLN A 332 -23.42 4.22 -11.57
C GLN A 332 -22.76 5.24 -10.64
N VAL A 333 -22.51 6.42 -11.18
CA VAL A 333 -21.94 7.55 -10.45
C VAL A 333 -23.04 8.28 -9.67
N PRO A 334 -22.97 8.39 -8.34
CA PRO A 334 -23.90 9.21 -7.57
C PRO A 334 -23.69 10.70 -7.87
N ASN A 335 -24.78 11.49 -7.86
CA ASN A 335 -24.73 12.92 -8.18
C ASN A 335 -23.78 13.71 -7.27
N ASP A 336 -23.70 13.34 -5.98
CA ASP A 336 -22.93 14.08 -4.97
C ASP A 336 -21.43 13.74 -4.99
N LEU A 337 -21.00 12.74 -5.78
CA LEU A 337 -19.61 12.27 -5.79
C LEU A 337 -18.63 13.36 -6.26
N VAL A 338 -18.97 14.05 -7.34
CA VAL A 338 -18.08 15.07 -7.94
C VAL A 338 -17.87 16.24 -6.98
N ASP A 339 -18.94 16.66 -6.31
CA ASP A 339 -18.87 17.74 -5.33
C ASP A 339 -18.11 17.30 -4.08
N TRP A 340 -18.35 16.09 -3.58
CA TRP A 340 -17.62 15.54 -2.44
C TRP A 340 -16.12 15.39 -2.72
N LEU A 341 -15.72 14.90 -3.90
CA LEU A 341 -14.31 14.81 -4.27
C LEU A 341 -13.62 16.17 -4.27
N ARG A 342 -14.36 17.23 -4.60
CA ARG A 342 -13.86 18.61 -4.61
C ARG A 342 -13.83 19.25 -3.21
N THR A 343 -14.86 19.07 -2.40
CA THR A 343 -15.03 19.83 -1.14
C THR A 343 -14.78 19.01 0.13
N GLY A 344 -14.81 17.68 0.04
CA GLY A 344 -14.83 16.76 1.17
C GLY A 344 -16.17 16.73 1.91
N GLN A 345 -17.18 17.48 1.45
CA GLN A 345 -18.48 17.62 2.09
C GLN A 345 -19.58 17.04 1.22
N LEU A 346 -20.42 16.20 1.81
CA LEU A 346 -21.64 15.72 1.17
C LEU A 346 -22.68 16.84 1.21
N ILE A 347 -23.27 17.15 0.06
CA ILE A 347 -24.42 18.05 -0.01
C ILE A 347 -25.61 17.27 0.51
N SER A 348 -25.79 17.21 1.83
CA SER A 348 -27.06 16.71 2.33
C SER A 348 -28.16 17.66 1.80
N LYS A 349 -29.10 17.11 1.04
CA LYS A 349 -30.42 17.72 0.96
C LYS A 349 -30.84 17.95 2.40
N LYS A 350 -30.99 19.21 2.79
CA LYS A 350 -31.91 19.59 3.87
C LYS A 350 -33.27 19.01 3.50
N VAL A 351 -33.56 17.80 3.96
CA VAL A 351 -34.92 17.30 4.04
C VAL A 351 -35.49 17.97 5.29
N ASN A 352 -36.40 18.91 5.04
CA ASN A 352 -37.19 19.61 6.05
C ASN A 352 -37.99 18.65 6.92
#